data_AF-A0A7S2AGP5-F1
#
_entry.id   AF-A0A7S2AGP5-F1
#
_cell.length_a   1.000
_cell.length_b   1.000
_cell.length_c   1.000
_cell.angle_alpha   90.00
_cell.angle_beta   90.00
_cell.angle_gamma   90.00
#
_symmetry.space_group_name_H-M   'P 1'
#
loop_
_entity.id
_entity.type
_entity.pdbx_description
1 polymer ?
#
loop_
_entity_poly.entity_id
_entity_poly.type
_entity_poly.pdbx_seq_one_letter_code
_entity_poly.pdbx_strand_id
1 'polypeptide(L)'
;KAKEAAEGAGDAVAQTAEAAVDAVTGSQDSQENVASRAEKTKPKQKEEKKELPLMSRVDMMRTELCWDRHNLHEHYECLEYLGIHCGEETDGKGICTKFKELVHDECLYEKDPELREEHCKVAGWLGVREYQVPAP
;
A
#
# COMPACT_ATOMS: atom_id res chain seq x y z
N LYS A 1 -34.89 24.56 -38.31
CA LYS A 1 -35.74 25.10 -37.22
C LYS A 1 -34.96 24.97 -35.92
N ALA A 2 -34.49 26.10 -35.40
CA ALA A 2 -33.89 26.22 -34.06
C ALA A 2 -35.02 26.34 -33.02
N LYS A 3 -34.86 25.72 -31.84
CA LYS A 3 -35.50 26.15 -30.59
C LYS A 3 -34.96 25.38 -29.37
N GLU A 4 -34.48 26.17 -28.40
CA GLU A 4 -34.53 25.99 -26.92
C GLU A 4 -33.62 24.93 -26.27
N ALA A 5 -32.67 25.18 -25.34
CA ALA A 5 -32.48 26.11 -24.19
C ALA A 5 -33.10 25.63 -22.85
N ALA A 6 -32.22 25.41 -21.85
CA ALA A 6 -32.36 25.53 -20.36
C ALA A 6 -31.27 24.63 -19.71
N GLU A 7 -30.24 25.07 -18.96
CA GLU A 7 -30.13 25.85 -17.69
C GLU A 7 -30.63 25.15 -16.41
N GLY A 8 -29.75 25.10 -15.39
CA GLY A 8 -29.99 24.72 -13.97
C GLY A 8 -28.69 24.15 -13.34
N ALA A 9 -27.87 24.89 -12.57
CA ALA A 9 -28.01 25.25 -11.14
C ALA A 9 -28.36 24.02 -10.27
N GLY A 10 -27.56 23.49 -9.34
CA GLY A 10 -26.68 24.11 -8.36
C GLY A 10 -27.38 24.01 -6.99
N ASP A 11 -26.92 23.16 -6.07
CA ASP A 11 -27.15 23.37 -4.63
C ASP A 11 -26.17 22.57 -3.75
N ALA A 12 -25.74 23.24 -2.69
CA ALA A 12 -24.75 22.82 -1.72
C ALA A 12 -25.42 22.17 -0.51
N VAL A 13 -24.92 21.01 -0.05
CA VAL A 13 -25.38 20.43 1.22
C VAL A 13 -24.53 20.94 2.38
N ALA A 14 -25.16 21.71 3.25
CA ALA A 14 -24.63 22.12 4.54
C ALA A 14 -25.09 21.16 5.65
N GLN A 15 -24.13 20.82 6.51
CA GLN A 15 -24.21 20.70 7.98
C GLN A 15 -25.34 19.88 8.63
N THR A 16 -24.92 18.95 9.50
CA THR A 16 -25.44 18.86 10.88
C THR A 16 -24.35 18.29 11.80
N ALA A 17 -24.01 19.05 12.84
CA ALA A 17 -23.18 18.66 13.98
C ALA A 17 -24.01 18.90 15.24
N GLU A 18 -24.21 17.86 16.06
CA GLU A 18 -24.86 17.92 17.38
C GLU A 18 -24.01 17.02 18.31
N ALA A 19 -23.27 17.58 19.29
CA ALA A 19 -23.64 17.70 20.71
C ALA A 19 -23.93 16.35 21.38
N ALA A 20 -23.51 16.00 22.59
CA ALA A 20 -22.67 16.52 23.68
C ALA A 20 -22.63 15.35 24.69
N VAL A 21 -21.57 15.15 25.48
CA VAL A 21 -21.70 14.59 26.84
C VAL A 21 -20.45 14.92 27.67
N ASP A 22 -20.72 15.77 28.65
CA ASP A 22 -20.31 15.77 30.06
C ASP A 22 -18.89 15.48 30.55
N ALA A 23 -18.52 16.40 31.42
CA ALA A 23 -17.35 16.46 32.25
C ALA A 23 -17.38 15.44 33.40
N VAL A 24 -16.20 14.94 33.78
CA VAL A 24 -15.96 14.52 35.17
C VAL A 24 -14.61 15.06 35.63
N THR A 25 -14.68 16.01 36.56
CA THR A 25 -13.59 16.43 37.43
C THR A 25 -13.46 15.43 38.58
N GLY A 26 -12.25 14.98 38.89
CA GLY A 26 -12.00 14.14 40.07
C GLY A 26 -10.51 13.95 40.34
N SER A 27 -10.06 14.46 41.48
CA SER A 27 -8.66 14.60 41.90
C SER A 27 -8.15 13.37 42.69
N GLN A 28 -6.82 13.25 42.73
CA GLN A 28 -5.97 12.67 43.81
C GLN A 28 -5.67 11.16 43.86
N ASP A 29 -4.39 10.90 43.58
CA ASP A 29 -3.38 10.23 44.44
C ASP A 29 -3.76 8.97 45.23
N SER A 30 -3.14 7.86 44.86
CA SER A 30 -2.61 6.87 45.82
C SER A 30 -1.53 6.04 45.14
N GLN A 31 -0.32 6.20 45.63
CA GLN A 31 0.76 5.21 45.52
C GLN A 31 0.28 3.89 46.15
N GLU A 32 0.43 2.75 45.46
CA GLU A 32 1.09 1.59 46.05
C GLU A 32 1.53 0.60 44.96
N ASN A 33 2.65 -0.03 45.27
CA ASN A 33 3.51 -0.91 44.53
C ASN A 33 2.90 -2.31 44.36
N VAL A 34 2.74 -2.80 43.12
CA VAL A 34 2.82 -4.24 42.84
C VAL A 34 3.72 -4.51 41.64
N ALA A 35 4.79 -5.20 41.95
CA ALA A 35 5.85 -5.61 41.06
C ALA A 35 5.37 -6.55 39.94
N SER A 36 6.21 -6.58 38.90
CA SER A 36 6.47 -7.73 38.02
C SER A 36 5.55 -7.93 36.83
N ARG A 37 5.82 -7.21 35.74
CA ARG A 37 5.88 -7.84 34.41
C ARG A 37 6.93 -7.14 33.55
N ALA A 38 8.16 -7.63 33.67
CA ALA A 38 9.23 -7.35 32.72
C ALA A 38 8.91 -8.05 31.39
N GLU A 39 8.03 -7.46 30.58
CA GLU A 39 7.99 -7.80 29.16
C GLU A 39 9.10 -7.00 28.50
N LYS A 40 10.23 -7.69 28.32
CA LYS A 40 11.32 -7.30 27.43
C LYS A 40 10.74 -7.15 26.03
N THR A 41 10.16 -6.00 25.71
CA THR A 41 9.96 -5.59 24.33
C THR A 41 11.35 -5.30 23.78
N LYS A 42 11.96 -6.34 23.18
CA LYS A 42 13.17 -6.18 22.39
C LYS A 42 12.92 -5.01 21.43
N PRO A 43 13.79 -3.98 21.39
CA PRO A 43 13.71 -3.02 20.30
C PRO A 43 13.84 -3.82 19.01
N LYS A 44 12.79 -3.81 18.17
CA LYS A 44 12.92 -4.26 16.77
C LYS A 44 14.10 -3.48 16.23
N GLN A 45 15.21 -4.18 15.98
CA GLN A 45 16.35 -3.60 15.31
C GLN A 45 15.79 -3.02 14.02
N LYS A 46 15.81 -1.69 13.93
CA LYS A 46 15.43 -0.98 12.73
C LYS A 46 16.55 -1.32 11.77
N GLU A 47 16.39 -2.41 11.02
CA GLU A 47 17.31 -2.76 9.96
C GLU A 47 17.49 -1.50 9.14
N GLU A 48 18.73 -1.05 9.04
CA GLU A 48 19.10 0.14 8.29
C GLU A 48 18.69 -0.13 6.85
N LYS A 49 17.51 0.36 6.47
CA LYS A 49 16.87 0.06 5.20
C LYS A 49 17.77 0.67 4.14
N LYS A 50 18.65 -0.15 3.58
CA LYS A 50 19.62 0.25 2.56
C LYS A 50 18.84 0.96 1.47
N GLU A 51 19.09 2.26 1.32
CA GLU A 51 18.34 3.08 0.38
C GLU A 51 18.64 2.58 -1.04
N LEU A 52 17.59 2.17 -1.75
CA LEU A 52 17.70 1.75 -3.14
C LEU A 52 18.09 2.98 -3.99
N PRO A 53 19.01 2.85 -4.96
CA PRO A 53 19.35 3.94 -5.88
C PRO A 53 18.12 4.34 -6.71
N LEU A 54 18.08 5.60 -7.13
CA LEU A 54 17.03 6.10 -8.03
C LEU A 54 17.22 5.52 -9.43
N MET A 55 16.12 5.05 -10.03
CA MET A 55 16.07 4.55 -11.40
C MET A 55 16.60 5.56 -12.43
N SER A 56 17.11 5.05 -13.54
CA SER A 56 17.42 5.88 -14.70
C SER A 56 16.16 6.56 -15.25
N ARG A 57 16.32 7.66 -16.00
CA ARG A 57 15.17 8.37 -16.59
C ARG A 57 14.36 7.49 -17.55
N VAL A 58 15.02 6.60 -18.27
CA VAL A 58 14.36 5.67 -19.20
C VAL A 58 13.57 4.64 -18.41
N ASP A 59 14.13 4.14 -17.30
CA ASP A 59 13.47 3.13 -16.48
C ASP A 59 12.29 3.69 -15.70
N MET A 60 12.37 4.94 -15.22
CA MET A 60 11.22 5.64 -14.67
C MET A 60 10.09 5.77 -15.71
N MET A 61 10.40 6.19 -16.94
CA MET A 61 9.39 6.32 -18.00
C MET A 61 8.74 4.97 -18.33
N ARG A 62 9.50 3.88 -18.41
CA ARG A 62 8.94 2.55 -18.66
C ARG A 62 8.15 2.01 -17.48
N THR A 63 8.60 2.30 -16.26
CA THR A 63 7.88 1.99 -15.02
C THR A 63 6.51 2.64 -15.00
N GLU A 64 6.42 3.93 -15.34
CA GLU A 64 5.15 4.67 -15.48
C GLU A 64 4.25 4.06 -16.54
N LEU A 65 4.79 3.77 -17.73
CA LEU A 65 4.00 3.17 -18.82
C LEU A 65 3.47 1.78 -18.49
N CYS A 66 4.27 0.96 -17.80
CA CYS A 66 3.82 -0.33 -17.31
C CYS A 66 2.74 -0.16 -16.24
N TRP A 67 2.93 0.77 -15.31
CA TRP A 67 1.99 1.04 -14.23
C TRP A 67 0.63 1.52 -14.74
N ASP A 68 0.61 2.36 -15.77
CA ASP A 68 -0.62 2.91 -16.35
C ASP A 68 -1.42 1.89 -17.19
N ARG A 69 -0.93 0.66 -17.39
CA ARG A 69 -1.71 -0.37 -18.09
C ARG A 69 -2.89 -0.86 -17.27
N HIS A 70 -4.06 -0.87 -17.89
CA HIS A 70 -5.29 -1.40 -17.30
C HIS A 70 -5.23 -2.88 -16.92
N ASN A 71 -4.42 -3.68 -17.61
CA ASN A 71 -4.27 -5.12 -17.39
C ASN A 71 -2.85 -5.49 -16.90
N LEU A 72 -2.24 -4.64 -16.07
CA LEU A 72 -0.88 -4.86 -15.56
C LEU A 72 -0.71 -6.26 -14.91
N HIS A 73 -1.70 -6.71 -14.14
CA HIS A 73 -1.72 -8.00 -13.44
C HIS A 73 -1.69 -9.23 -14.39
N GLU A 74 -2.07 -9.07 -15.65
CA GLU A 74 -1.99 -10.15 -16.65
C GLU A 74 -0.84 -9.94 -17.64
N HIS A 75 -0.19 -8.79 -17.59
CA HIS A 75 0.81 -8.41 -18.58
C HIS A 75 2.21 -8.82 -18.14
N TYR A 76 2.58 -10.06 -18.42
CA TYR A 76 3.85 -10.69 -18.01
C TYR A 76 5.09 -9.79 -18.21
N GLU A 77 5.26 -9.18 -19.39
CA GLU A 77 6.44 -8.35 -19.67
C GLU A 77 6.56 -7.13 -18.73
N CYS A 78 5.44 -6.59 -18.26
CA CYS A 78 5.45 -5.47 -17.33
C CYS A 78 5.58 -5.94 -15.88
N LEU A 79 4.98 -7.07 -15.51
CA LEU A 79 5.21 -7.69 -14.20
C LEU A 79 6.68 -8.04 -13.99
N GLU A 80 7.31 -8.66 -14.98
CA GLU A 80 8.71 -9.04 -14.93
C GLU A 80 9.61 -7.80 -14.89
N TYR A 81 9.37 -6.83 -15.77
CA TYR A 81 10.13 -5.58 -15.79
C TYR A 81 10.07 -4.83 -14.46
N LEU A 82 8.86 -4.62 -13.92
CA LEU A 82 8.67 -3.97 -12.63
C LEU A 82 9.26 -4.81 -11.49
N GLY A 83 9.15 -6.14 -11.55
CA GLY A 83 9.73 -7.05 -10.57
C GLY A 83 11.24 -6.90 -10.43
N ILE A 84 11.95 -6.80 -11.55
CA ILE A 84 13.41 -6.60 -11.58
C ILE A 84 13.75 -5.21 -11.05
N HIS A 85 13.22 -4.17 -11.69
CA HIS A 85 13.65 -2.79 -11.39
C HIS A 85 13.20 -2.32 -10.01
N CYS A 86 12.01 -2.69 -9.53
CA CYS A 86 11.56 -2.33 -8.18
C CYS A 86 12.23 -3.15 -7.06
N GLY A 87 12.95 -4.21 -7.41
CA GLY A 87 13.81 -4.98 -6.50
C GLY A 87 15.16 -4.30 -6.27
N GLU A 88 15.69 -3.62 -7.30
CA GLU A 88 17.05 -3.08 -7.32
C GLU A 88 17.10 -1.56 -7.16
N GLU A 89 16.04 -0.85 -7.54
CA GLU A 89 15.99 0.61 -7.65
C GLU A 89 14.67 1.17 -7.10
N THR A 90 14.62 2.47 -6.85
CA THR A 90 13.40 3.23 -6.53
C THR A 90 13.02 4.13 -7.69
N ASP A 91 11.73 4.19 -8.01
CA ASP A 91 11.18 5.10 -9.02
C ASP A 91 11.04 6.55 -8.50
N GLY A 92 11.17 6.76 -7.18
CA GLY A 92 11.04 8.07 -6.54
C GLY A 92 9.62 8.65 -6.51
N LYS A 93 8.63 8.00 -7.13
CA LYS A 93 7.21 8.39 -7.18
C LYS A 93 6.30 7.44 -6.37
N GLY A 94 6.85 6.35 -5.85
CA GLY A 94 6.15 5.36 -5.05
C GLY A 94 5.44 4.27 -5.85
N ILE A 95 5.67 4.18 -7.17
CA ILE A 95 5.12 3.12 -8.02
C ILE A 95 5.62 1.76 -7.53
N CYS A 96 6.91 1.63 -7.24
CA CYS A 96 7.49 0.37 -6.76
C CYS A 96 6.97 -0.07 -5.40
N THR A 97 6.52 0.87 -4.57
CA THR A 97 5.87 0.51 -3.29
C THR A 97 4.48 -0.06 -3.54
N LYS A 98 3.68 0.60 -4.39
CA LYS A 98 2.34 0.12 -4.76
C LYS A 98 2.40 -1.20 -5.54
N PHE A 99 3.41 -1.36 -6.39
CA PHE A 99 3.61 -2.59 -7.14
C PHE A 99 3.92 -3.77 -6.21
N LYS A 100 4.73 -3.55 -5.16
CA LYS A 100 5.01 -4.55 -4.13
C LYS A 100 3.74 -5.01 -3.41
N GLU A 101 2.86 -4.07 -3.07
CA GLU A 101 1.55 -4.37 -2.46
C GLU A 101 0.67 -5.15 -3.44
N LEU A 102 0.60 -4.72 -4.70
CA LEU A 102 -0.18 -5.39 -5.74
C LEU A 102 0.24 -6.85 -5.93
N VAL A 103 1.53 -7.11 -6.18
CA VAL A 103 1.97 -8.51 -6.44
C VAL A 103 1.88 -9.39 -5.20
N HIS A 104 1.99 -8.80 -4.01
CA HIS A 104 1.73 -9.50 -2.77
C HIS A 104 0.26 -9.94 -2.69
N ASP A 105 -0.67 -9.02 -2.92
CA ASP A 105 -2.10 -9.32 -2.84
C ASP A 105 -2.54 -10.31 -3.92
N GLU A 106 -2.06 -10.15 -5.16
CA GLU A 106 -2.35 -11.09 -6.23
C GLU A 106 -1.73 -12.48 -5.96
N CYS A 107 -0.54 -12.55 -5.36
CA CYS A 107 0.02 -13.85 -4.93
C CYS A 107 -0.87 -14.56 -3.90
N LEU A 108 -1.58 -13.83 -3.04
CA LEU A 108 -2.44 -14.41 -1.99
C LEU A 108 -3.86 -14.72 -2.46
N TYR A 109 -4.43 -13.84 -3.27
CA TYR A 109 -5.87 -13.81 -3.53
C TYR A 109 -6.26 -14.13 -4.98
N GLU A 110 -5.31 -14.19 -5.91
CA GLU A 110 -5.59 -14.60 -7.29
C GLU A 110 -6.13 -16.04 -7.33
N LYS A 111 -7.20 -16.22 -8.09
CA LYS A 111 -7.93 -17.49 -8.23
C LYS A 111 -7.35 -18.33 -9.36
N ASP A 112 -6.82 -17.67 -10.39
CA ASP A 112 -6.14 -18.37 -11.47
C ASP A 112 -4.79 -18.89 -10.98
N PRO A 113 -4.56 -20.22 -11.00
CA PRO A 113 -3.32 -20.79 -10.49
C PRO A 113 -2.08 -20.35 -11.30
N GLU A 114 -2.20 -20.13 -12.60
CA GLU A 114 -1.07 -19.73 -13.47
C GLU A 114 -0.69 -18.28 -13.19
N LEU A 115 -1.67 -17.38 -13.14
CA LEU A 115 -1.43 -15.97 -12.80
C LEU A 115 -0.88 -15.85 -11.37
N ARG A 116 -1.46 -16.57 -10.41
CA ARG A 116 -1.01 -16.54 -9.01
C ARG A 116 0.46 -16.97 -8.88
N GLU A 117 0.88 -18.01 -9.60
CA GLU A 117 2.27 -18.47 -9.56
C GLU A 117 3.24 -17.38 -10.03
N GLU A 118 2.90 -16.67 -11.11
CA GLU A 118 3.74 -15.57 -11.62
C GLU A 118 3.79 -14.39 -10.65
N HIS A 119 2.64 -13.99 -10.07
CA HIS A 119 2.63 -12.96 -9.04
C HIS A 119 3.47 -13.34 -7.82
N CYS A 120 3.40 -14.61 -7.38
CA CYS A 120 4.22 -15.11 -6.27
C CYS A 120 5.71 -15.15 -6.59
N LYS A 121 6.08 -15.46 -7.83
CA LYS A 121 7.47 -15.44 -8.29
C LYS A 121 8.02 -14.01 -8.26
N VAL A 122 7.27 -13.04 -8.77
CA VAL A 122 7.64 -11.62 -8.73
C VAL A 122 7.70 -11.09 -7.29
N ALA A 123 6.72 -11.43 -6.45
CA ALA A 123 6.72 -11.11 -5.02
C ALA A 123 7.96 -11.69 -4.30
N GLY A 124 8.42 -12.87 -4.73
CA GLY A 124 9.66 -13.49 -4.28
C GLY A 124 10.90 -12.64 -4.60
N TRP A 125 11.00 -12.12 -5.84
CA TRP A 125 12.10 -11.23 -6.23
C TRP A 125 12.12 -9.92 -5.44
N LEU A 126 10.94 -9.39 -5.13
CA LEU A 126 10.79 -8.15 -4.36
C LEU A 126 10.97 -8.33 -2.85
N GLY A 127 11.14 -9.58 -2.37
CA GLY A 127 11.29 -9.90 -0.95
C GLY A 127 10.02 -9.66 -0.12
N VAL A 128 8.83 -9.65 -0.74
CA VAL A 128 7.55 -9.41 -0.03
C VAL A 128 6.79 -10.70 0.28
N ARG A 129 7.39 -11.87 -0.01
CA ARG A 129 6.83 -13.21 0.24
C ARG A 129 6.60 -13.53 1.72
N GLU A 130 7.19 -12.77 2.64
CA GLU A 130 7.16 -13.04 4.08
C GLU A 130 5.83 -12.64 4.76
N TYR A 131 4.95 -11.90 4.06
CA TYR A 131 3.58 -11.68 4.52
C TYR A 131 2.67 -12.85 4.09
N GLN A 132 2.76 -13.96 4.81
CA GLN A 132 1.66 -14.92 4.98
C GLN A 132 1.03 -15.54 3.70
N VAL A 133 1.81 -16.24 2.87
CA VAL A 133 1.21 -17.22 1.93
C VAL A 133 0.63 -18.38 2.74
N PRO A 134 -0.69 -18.62 2.76
CA PRO A 134 -1.23 -19.84 3.38
C PRO A 134 -0.73 -21.04 2.57
N ALA A 135 -0.15 -22.01 3.27
CA ALA A 135 0.27 -23.27 2.67
C ALA A 135 -0.93 -23.97 1.99
N PRO A 136 -0.71 -24.72 0.89
CA PRO A 136 -1.76 -25.43 0.16
C PRO A 136 -2.49 -26.48 1.02
#